data_AF-A0A645HGJ6-F1
#
_entry.id   AF-A0A645HGJ6-F1
#
_cell.length_a   1.000
_cell.length_b   1.000
_cell.length_c   1.000
_cell.angle_alpha   90.00
_cell.angle_beta   90.00
_cell.angle_gamma   90.00
#
_symmetry.space_group_name_H-M   'P 1'
#
loop_
_entity.id
_entity.type
_entity.pdbx_description
1 polymer ?
#
loop_
_entity_poly.entity_id
_entity_poly.type
_entity_poly.pdbx_seq_one_letter_code
_entity_poly.pdbx_strand_id
1 'polypeptide(L)'
;MGFCSDGDIFAESYNERIITLVYDVEFPSSSVRNVSVTYNTKGTMDKRNTVKPQYSFDYILNPAKNWSSFNNLNIKIITPQAAPYIIDSSVEFTKEEGNIYTTVFEKLPEEELSFTLYPNEKITLLDRVNGRINRSFGYFAPIIIGIIGIVMVIVIVAITRKIKRMKN
;
A
#
# COMPACT_ATOMS: atom_id res chain seq x y z
N MET A 1 -25.13 23.61 12.81
CA MET A 1 -23.98 23.08 12.06
C MET A 1 -22.82 24.03 12.27
N GLY A 2 -21.66 23.54 12.72
CA GLY A 2 -20.47 24.37 12.90
C GLY A 2 -19.75 24.59 11.57
N PHE A 3 -19.21 25.79 11.37
CA PHE A 3 -18.31 26.08 10.25
C PHE A 3 -16.90 25.67 10.66
N CYS A 4 -16.19 24.97 9.78
CA CYS A 4 -14.80 24.57 9.96
C CYS A 4 -13.99 25.22 8.84
N SER A 5 -12.96 26.00 9.19
CA SER A 5 -12.04 26.57 8.23
C SER A 5 -11.00 25.54 7.78
N ASP A 6 -10.33 25.81 6.66
CA ASP A 6 -9.17 25.02 6.24
C ASP A 6 -8.09 24.96 7.32
N GLY A 7 -7.85 26.08 8.01
CA GLY A 7 -6.91 26.18 9.13
C GLY A 7 -7.24 25.24 10.29
N ASP A 8 -8.53 25.11 10.63
CA ASP A 8 -8.99 24.19 11.68
C ASP A 8 -8.76 22.72 11.26
N ILE A 9 -8.96 22.41 9.97
CA ILE A 9 -8.67 21.08 9.42
C ILE A 9 -7.15 20.82 9.42
N PHE A 10 -6.29 21.82 9.19
CA PHE A 10 -4.85 21.59 9.24
C PHE A 10 -4.33 21.44 10.68
N ALA A 11 -4.88 22.19 11.64
CA ALA A 11 -4.50 22.11 13.05
C ALA A 11 -4.70 20.70 13.63
N GLU A 12 -5.78 20.04 13.19
CA GLU A 12 -6.14 18.68 13.64
C GLU A 12 -5.51 17.57 12.78
N SER A 13 -4.51 17.87 11.95
CA SER A 13 -3.89 16.87 11.06
C SER A 13 -3.12 15.76 11.77
N TYR A 14 -2.76 15.96 13.05
CA TYR A 14 -2.05 14.99 13.88
C TYR A 14 -2.95 14.13 14.76
N ASN A 15 -4.26 14.37 14.75
CA ASN A 15 -5.24 13.63 15.55
C ASN A 15 -6.00 12.61 14.68
N GLU A 16 -6.36 11.48 15.27
CA GLU A 16 -7.31 10.55 14.66
C GLU A 16 -8.66 11.23 14.52
N ARG A 17 -9.18 11.28 13.29
CA ARG A 17 -10.39 12.03 12.97
C ARG A 17 -11.13 11.43 11.80
N ILE A 18 -12.43 11.68 11.78
CA ILE A 18 -13.33 11.36 10.68
C ILE A 18 -13.79 12.70 10.09
N ILE A 19 -13.58 12.88 8.79
CA ILE A 19 -14.10 14.02 8.04
C ILE A 19 -15.30 13.52 7.24
N THR A 20 -16.46 14.17 7.41
CA THR A 20 -17.70 13.81 6.71
C THR A 20 -18.16 14.97 5.85
N LEU A 21 -18.38 14.72 4.56
CA LEU A 21 -19.04 15.65 3.65
C LEU A 21 -20.53 15.31 3.58
N VAL A 22 -21.38 16.28 3.96
CA VAL A 22 -22.85 16.16 3.88
C VAL A 22 -23.35 17.14 2.84
N TYR A 23 -24.15 16.65 1.90
CA TYR A 23 -24.76 17.45 0.84
C TYR A 23 -26.11 16.84 0.46
N ASP A 24 -27.03 17.70 0.02
CA ASP A 24 -28.35 17.27 -0.42
C ASP A 24 -28.36 17.03 -1.93
N VAL A 25 -29.06 15.98 -2.35
CA VAL A 25 -29.32 15.68 -3.77
C VAL A 25 -30.81 15.51 -3.97
N GLU A 26 -31.40 16.34 -4.82
CA GLU A 26 -32.82 16.23 -5.15
C GLU A 26 -33.08 15.09 -6.16
N PHE A 27 -33.93 14.15 -5.74
CA PHE A 27 -34.45 13.05 -6.56
C PHE A 27 -35.95 13.21 -6.81
N PRO A 28 -36.37 13.97 -7.84
CA PRO A 28 -37.74 13.94 -8.32
C PRO A 28 -38.20 12.52 -8.66
N SER A 29 -39.50 12.27 -8.60
CA SER A 29 -40.07 10.96 -8.93
C SER A 29 -39.59 10.49 -10.31
N SER A 30 -39.18 9.23 -10.38
CA SER A 30 -38.73 8.57 -11.63
C SER A 30 -37.54 9.25 -12.31
N SER A 31 -36.74 10.04 -11.58
CA SER A 31 -35.53 10.67 -12.11
C SER A 31 -34.28 9.82 -11.86
N VAL A 32 -33.28 10.02 -12.72
CA VAL A 32 -31.92 9.48 -12.56
C VAL A 32 -30.96 10.63 -12.35
N ARG A 33 -29.99 10.43 -11.43
CA ARG A 33 -28.95 11.42 -11.12
C ARG A 33 -27.58 10.76 -11.17
N ASN A 34 -26.63 11.46 -11.78
CA ASN A 34 -25.21 11.08 -11.74
C ASN A 34 -24.55 11.90 -10.63
N VAL A 35 -23.98 11.21 -9.66
CA VAL A 35 -23.32 11.82 -8.50
C VAL A 35 -21.84 11.45 -8.56
N SER A 36 -20.96 12.45 -8.42
CA SER A 36 -19.52 12.27 -8.44
C SER A 36 -18.88 13.00 -7.27
N VAL A 37 -17.96 12.32 -6.58
CA VAL A 37 -17.23 12.86 -5.44
C VAL A 37 -15.75 12.64 -5.68
N THR A 38 -14.96 13.72 -5.57
CA THR A 38 -13.50 13.69 -5.72
C THR A 38 -12.89 14.31 -4.48
N TYR A 39 -11.88 13.63 -3.92
CA TYR A 39 -11.11 14.12 -2.79
C TYR A 39 -9.67 13.64 -2.88
N ASN A 40 -8.78 14.37 -2.22
CA ASN A 40 -7.38 13.97 -2.09
C ASN A 40 -7.21 13.17 -0.80
N THR A 41 -6.55 12.03 -0.89
CA THR A 41 -6.14 11.23 0.27
C THR A 41 -4.71 10.74 0.09
N LYS A 42 -4.09 10.30 1.19
CA LYS A 42 -2.75 9.71 1.17
C LYS A 42 -2.85 8.27 1.63
N GLY A 43 -2.14 7.38 0.93
CA GLY A 43 -1.99 6.00 1.39
C GLY A 43 -1.17 5.95 2.67
N THR A 44 -1.52 5.00 3.54
CA THR A 44 -0.78 4.71 4.77
C THR A 44 0.59 4.15 4.42
N MET A 45 1.65 4.89 4.75
CA MET A 45 3.02 4.50 4.43
C MET A 45 3.57 3.53 5.47
N ASP A 46 4.06 2.36 5.05
CA ASP A 46 4.83 1.43 5.88
C ASP A 46 6.21 1.13 5.28
N LYS A 47 7.26 1.32 6.08
CA LYS A 47 8.66 1.05 5.73
C LYS A 47 9.36 0.12 6.74
N ARG A 48 8.61 -0.53 7.63
CA ARG A 48 9.18 -1.32 8.75
C ARG A 48 9.91 -2.56 8.27
N ASN A 49 9.43 -3.14 7.16
CA ASN A 49 9.90 -4.43 6.65
C ASN A 49 10.62 -4.33 5.31
N THR A 50 10.69 -3.17 4.67
CA THR A 50 11.24 -3.01 3.32
C THR A 50 12.05 -1.73 3.24
N VAL A 51 13.10 -1.71 2.40
CA VAL A 51 13.91 -0.49 2.19
C VAL A 51 13.13 0.58 1.45
N LYS A 52 12.22 0.19 0.55
CA LYS A 52 11.27 1.09 -0.11
C LYS A 52 9.93 1.09 0.66
N PRO A 53 9.21 2.22 0.71
CA PRO A 53 7.91 2.28 1.38
C PRO A 53 6.84 1.47 0.61
N GLN A 54 5.92 0.90 1.38
CA GLN A 54 4.63 0.37 0.93
C GLN A 54 3.55 1.41 1.23
N TYR A 55 2.52 1.49 0.40
CA TYR A 55 1.40 2.41 0.60
C TYR A 55 0.08 1.66 0.54
N SER A 56 -0.62 1.59 1.67
CA SER A 56 -1.91 0.89 1.79
C SER A 56 -3.08 1.85 1.73
N PHE A 57 -4.18 1.42 1.12
CA PHE A 57 -5.41 2.17 0.95
C PHE A 57 -6.58 1.30 1.33
N ASP A 58 -7.52 1.87 2.07
CA ASP A 58 -8.75 1.21 2.50
C ASP A 58 -9.96 2.02 2.03
N TYR A 59 -10.98 1.33 1.53
CA TYR A 59 -12.24 1.91 1.09
C TYR A 59 -13.40 1.07 1.60
N ILE A 60 -14.30 1.72 2.34
CA ILE A 60 -15.44 1.09 2.98
C ILE A 60 -16.60 0.96 1.98
N LEU A 61 -16.84 -0.26 1.49
CA LEU A 61 -17.90 -0.62 0.56
C LEU A 61 -19.21 -0.98 1.26
N ASN A 62 -19.15 -1.59 2.45
CA ASN A 62 -20.31 -2.15 3.14
C ASN A 62 -21.51 -1.20 3.36
N PRO A 63 -21.35 0.13 3.59
CA PRO A 63 -22.47 1.04 3.72
C PRO A 63 -23.44 1.01 2.53
N ALA A 64 -22.96 0.63 1.34
CA ALA A 64 -23.79 0.55 0.14
C ALA A 64 -24.88 -0.53 0.22
N LYS A 65 -24.78 -1.49 1.15
CA LYS A 65 -25.82 -2.52 1.35
C LYS A 65 -27.16 -1.95 1.81
N ASN A 66 -27.17 -0.72 2.32
CA ASN A 66 -28.37 -0.05 2.80
C ASN A 66 -29.19 0.62 1.68
N TRP A 67 -28.65 0.70 0.46
CA TRP A 67 -29.44 1.11 -0.70
C TRP A 67 -30.47 0.04 -1.04
N SER A 68 -31.64 0.45 -1.53
CA SER A 68 -32.71 -0.48 -1.93
C SER A 68 -32.27 -1.47 -3.01
N SER A 69 -31.29 -1.08 -3.83
CA SER A 69 -30.62 -1.92 -4.80
C SER A 69 -29.23 -1.34 -5.09
N PHE A 70 -28.21 -2.21 -5.17
CA PHE A 70 -26.85 -1.83 -5.53
C PHE A 70 -26.26 -2.88 -6.47
N ASN A 71 -25.85 -2.47 -7.67
CA ASN A 71 -25.32 -3.36 -8.70
C ASN A 71 -24.22 -2.66 -9.51
N ASN A 72 -23.43 -3.45 -10.23
CA ASN A 72 -22.45 -2.99 -11.22
C ASN A 72 -21.35 -2.08 -10.65
N LEU A 73 -20.64 -2.57 -9.63
CA LEU A 73 -19.48 -1.87 -9.08
C LEU A 73 -18.27 -2.09 -9.98
N ASN A 74 -17.74 -1.00 -10.54
CA ASN A 74 -16.52 -1.00 -11.34
C ASN A 74 -15.44 -0.25 -10.58
N ILE A 75 -14.31 -0.91 -10.31
CA ILE A 75 -13.18 -0.29 -9.62
C ILE A 75 -12.00 -0.21 -10.58
N LYS A 76 -11.38 0.97 -10.62
CA LYS A 76 -10.18 1.25 -11.41
C LYS A 76 -9.14 1.91 -10.53
N ILE A 77 -7.96 1.31 -10.45
CA ILE A 77 -6.80 1.86 -9.75
C ILE A 77 -5.75 2.23 -10.81
N ILE A 78 -5.33 3.49 -10.79
CA ILE A 78 -4.24 3.99 -11.64
C ILE A 78 -3.03 4.25 -10.74
N THR A 79 -2.03 3.40 -10.82
CA THR A 79 -0.86 3.44 -9.93
C THR A 79 0.20 4.43 -10.43
N PRO A 80 0.92 5.11 -9.52
CA PRO A 80 1.99 6.02 -9.91
C PRO A 80 3.22 5.23 -10.38
N GLN A 81 4.04 5.84 -11.25
CA GLN A 81 5.30 5.23 -11.72
C GLN A 81 6.27 4.84 -10.59
N ALA A 82 6.23 5.58 -9.47
CA ALA A 82 7.09 5.29 -8.32
C ALA A 82 6.69 4.00 -7.56
N ALA A 83 5.42 3.59 -7.63
CA ALA A 83 4.89 2.40 -6.96
C ALA A 83 3.81 1.73 -7.84
N PRO A 84 4.22 1.11 -8.96
CA PRO A 84 3.26 0.73 -10.00
C PRO A 84 2.53 -0.59 -9.72
N TYR A 85 2.95 -1.36 -8.71
CA TYR A 85 2.44 -2.71 -8.48
C TYR A 85 1.55 -2.81 -7.24
N ILE A 86 0.38 -3.45 -7.41
CA ILE A 86 -0.43 -3.95 -6.28
C ILE A 86 0.19 -5.27 -5.82
N ILE A 87 0.63 -5.32 -4.55
CA ILE A 87 1.30 -6.50 -3.97
C ILE A 87 0.43 -7.28 -2.98
N ASP A 88 -0.64 -6.66 -2.52
CA ASP A 88 -1.62 -7.22 -1.60
C ASP A 88 -2.95 -6.50 -1.83
N SER A 89 -4.05 -7.23 -1.78
CA SER A 89 -5.40 -6.72 -2.06
C SER A 89 -6.44 -7.67 -1.51
N SER A 90 -7.54 -7.13 -0.95
CA SER A 90 -8.69 -7.95 -0.54
C SER A 90 -9.46 -8.54 -1.72
N VAL A 91 -9.31 -7.97 -2.91
CA VAL A 91 -9.96 -8.45 -4.13
C VAL A 91 -8.97 -8.67 -5.26
N GLU A 92 -9.32 -9.56 -6.18
CA GLU A 92 -8.54 -9.78 -7.39
C GLU A 92 -8.73 -8.65 -8.40
N PHE A 93 -7.62 -8.21 -8.97
CA PHE A 93 -7.57 -7.20 -10.03
C PHE A 93 -6.96 -7.80 -11.29
N THR A 94 -7.55 -7.45 -12.43
CA THR A 94 -6.94 -7.67 -13.74
C THR A 94 -6.01 -6.50 -14.03
N LYS A 95 -4.73 -6.78 -14.25
CA LYS A 95 -3.78 -5.77 -14.72
C LYS A 95 -3.99 -5.53 -16.21
N GLU A 96 -4.34 -4.31 -16.56
CA GLU A 96 -4.46 -3.84 -17.94
C GLU A 96 -3.11 -3.29 -18.44
N GLU A 97 -3.12 -2.64 -19.61
CA GLU A 97 -1.91 -2.02 -20.15
C GLU A 97 -1.42 -0.87 -19.24
N GLY A 98 -0.10 -0.83 -19.01
CA GLY A 98 0.54 0.17 -18.17
C GLY A 98 0.29 -0.02 -16.67
N ASN A 99 -0.17 1.04 -16.01
CA ASN A 99 -0.33 1.14 -14.55
C ASN A 99 -1.81 1.08 -14.13
N ILE A 100 -2.63 0.37 -14.89
CA ILE A 100 -4.08 0.32 -14.70
C ILE A 100 -4.46 -1.07 -14.20
N TYR A 101 -5.26 -1.09 -13.13
CA TYR A 101 -5.82 -2.29 -12.54
C TYR A 101 -7.32 -2.13 -12.45
N THR A 102 -8.07 -3.12 -12.94
CA THR A 102 -9.54 -3.09 -12.96
C THR A 102 -10.15 -4.34 -12.38
N THR A 103 -11.33 -4.18 -11.79
CA THR A 103 -12.19 -5.28 -11.38
C THR A 103 -13.64 -4.85 -11.45
N VAL A 104 -14.53 -5.83 -11.65
CA VAL A 104 -15.96 -5.60 -11.85
C VAL A 104 -16.73 -6.58 -10.98
N PHE A 105 -17.70 -6.07 -10.24
CA PHE A 105 -18.62 -6.88 -9.46
C PHE A 105 -20.06 -6.59 -9.88
N GLU A 106 -20.82 -7.65 -10.14
CA GLU A 106 -22.26 -7.52 -10.42
C GLU A 106 -23.03 -6.99 -9.20
N LYS A 107 -22.59 -7.38 -8.00
CA LYS A 107 -23.17 -7.01 -6.70
C LYS A 107 -22.10 -6.44 -5.77
N LEU A 108 -22.53 -5.91 -4.64
CA LEU A 108 -21.61 -5.49 -3.58
C LEU A 108 -20.81 -6.71 -3.07
N PRO A 109 -19.47 -6.66 -3.05
CA PRO A 109 -18.66 -7.71 -2.40
C PRO A 109 -18.85 -7.70 -0.88
N GLU A 110 -18.56 -8.82 -0.23
CA GLU A 110 -18.71 -8.96 1.24
C GLU A 110 -17.59 -8.26 2.01
N GLU A 111 -16.39 -8.24 1.43
CA GLU A 111 -15.20 -7.65 2.03
C GLU A 111 -15.07 -6.15 1.69
N GLU A 112 -14.47 -5.38 2.59
CA GLU A 112 -14.05 -4.01 2.30
C GLU A 112 -12.93 -4.02 1.25
N LEU A 113 -12.81 -2.95 0.47
CA LEU A 113 -11.71 -2.83 -0.47
C LEU A 113 -10.46 -2.37 0.27
N SER A 114 -9.40 -3.17 0.22
CA SER A 114 -8.06 -2.78 0.66
C SER A 114 -7.05 -3.18 -0.39
N PHE A 115 -6.02 -2.35 -0.60
CA PHE A 115 -4.91 -2.69 -1.49
C PHE A 115 -3.62 -1.98 -1.09
N THR A 116 -2.48 -2.61 -1.38
CA THR A 116 -1.15 -2.08 -1.06
C THR A 116 -0.30 -1.95 -2.31
N LEU A 117 0.27 -0.75 -2.51
CA LEU A 117 1.18 -0.42 -3.60
C LEU A 117 2.63 -0.57 -3.19
N TYR A 118 3.46 -1.04 -4.13
CA TYR A 118 4.91 -1.16 -3.94
C TYR A 118 5.67 -0.92 -5.26
N PRO A 119 6.96 -0.50 -5.20
CA PRO A 119 7.78 -0.27 -6.39
C PRO A 119 8.17 -1.52 -7.18
N ASN A 120 8.11 -2.70 -6.55
CA ASN A 120 8.45 -3.97 -7.20
C ASN A 120 7.23 -4.91 -7.16
N GLU A 121 7.14 -5.88 -8.07
CA GLU A 121 6.01 -6.82 -8.14
C GLU A 121 5.82 -7.67 -6.89
N LYS A 122 6.90 -7.97 -6.17
CA LYS A 122 6.88 -8.78 -4.94
C LYS A 122 7.94 -8.26 -3.98
N ILE A 123 7.66 -8.41 -2.69
CA ILE A 123 8.65 -8.17 -1.64
C ILE A 123 9.58 -9.38 -1.58
N THR A 124 10.86 -9.18 -1.88
CA THR A 124 11.85 -10.25 -1.83
C THR A 124 12.34 -10.50 -0.40
N LEU A 125 12.95 -11.67 -0.17
CA LEU A 125 13.60 -11.98 1.12
C LEU A 125 14.74 -10.99 1.43
N LEU A 126 15.48 -10.57 0.40
CA LEU A 126 16.53 -9.56 0.54
C LEU A 126 15.95 -8.21 0.96
N ASP A 127 14.82 -7.79 0.39
CA ASP A 127 14.13 -6.56 0.82
C ASP A 127 13.76 -6.60 2.30
N ARG A 128 13.30 -7.76 2.79
CA ARG A 128 12.95 -7.97 4.20
C ARG A 128 14.16 -7.94 5.13
N VAL A 129 15.24 -8.62 4.75
CA VAL A 129 16.49 -8.64 5.52
C VAL A 129 17.08 -7.24 5.57
N ASN A 130 17.17 -6.56 4.43
CA ASN A 130 17.68 -5.19 4.36
C ASN A 130 16.79 -4.21 5.15
N GLY A 131 15.47 -4.32 5.06
CA GLY A 131 14.54 -3.52 5.86
C GLY A 131 14.78 -3.70 7.36
N ARG A 132 14.95 -4.95 7.83
CA ARG A 132 15.26 -5.25 9.24
C ARG A 132 16.62 -4.70 9.68
N ILE A 133 17.68 -4.91 8.90
CA ILE A 133 19.02 -4.39 9.19
C ILE A 133 18.97 -2.86 9.27
N ASN A 134 18.32 -2.21 8.30
CA ASN A 134 18.20 -0.76 8.27
C ASN A 134 17.40 -0.21 9.45
N ARG A 135 16.36 -0.92 9.91
CA ARG A 135 15.62 -0.57 11.12
C ARG A 135 16.46 -0.71 12.39
N SER A 136 17.22 -1.79 12.52
CA SER A 136 18.02 -2.06 13.73
C SER A 136 19.27 -1.21 13.84
N PHE A 137 19.94 -0.90 12.72
CA PHE A 137 21.24 -0.23 12.70
C PHE A 137 21.20 1.18 12.12
N GLY A 138 20.07 1.61 11.56
CA GLY A 138 19.87 2.95 11.02
C GLY A 138 20.99 3.34 10.04
N TYR A 139 21.61 4.49 10.28
CA TYR A 139 22.71 5.01 9.46
C TYR A 139 23.95 4.08 9.39
N PHE A 140 24.13 3.19 10.38
CA PHE A 140 25.25 2.24 10.40
C PHE A 140 24.98 0.96 9.61
N ALA A 141 23.76 0.75 9.09
CA ALA A 141 23.39 -0.41 8.29
C ALA A 141 24.39 -0.76 7.15
N PRO A 142 24.86 0.18 6.30
CA PRO A 142 25.84 -0.15 5.25
C PRO A 142 27.18 -0.67 5.82
N ILE A 143 27.61 -0.16 6.98
CA ILE A 143 28.84 -0.61 7.63
C ILE A 143 28.67 -2.03 8.15
N ILE A 144 27.53 -2.34 8.79
CA ILE A 144 27.22 -3.69 9.29
C ILE A 144 27.17 -4.71 8.14
N ILE A 145 26.54 -4.35 7.02
CA ILE A 145 26.50 -5.20 5.81
C ILE A 145 27.94 -5.45 5.30
N GLY A 146 28.78 -4.41 5.27
CA GLY A 146 30.19 -4.54 4.89
C GLY A 146 30.97 -5.48 5.81
N ILE A 147 30.81 -5.36 7.13
CA ILE A 147 31.46 -6.22 8.13
C ILE A 147 31.03 -7.68 7.94
N ILE A 148 29.73 -7.94 7.75
CA ILE A 148 29.21 -9.30 7.50
C ILE A 148 29.85 -9.89 6.23
N GLY A 149 29.97 -9.10 5.17
CA GLY A 149 30.63 -9.51 3.93
C GLY A 149 32.10 -9.89 4.14
N ILE A 150 32.86 -9.06 4.86
CA ILE A 150 34.27 -9.32 5.19
C ILE A 150 34.42 -10.60 6.02
N VAL A 151 33.59 -10.77 7.06
CA VAL A 151 33.61 -11.98 7.89
C VAL A 151 33.31 -13.23 7.07
N MET A 152 32.33 -13.18 6.16
CA MET A 152 32.04 -14.30 5.24
C MET A 152 33.24 -14.66 4.37
N VAL A 153 33.92 -13.68 3.78
CA VAL A 153 35.13 -13.92 2.96
C VAL A 153 36.23 -14.57 3.81
N ILE A 154 36.46 -14.07 5.02
CA ILE A 154 37.46 -14.65 5.95
C ILE A 154 37.12 -16.11 6.26
N VAL A 155 35.85 -16.42 6.56
CA VAL A 155 35.38 -17.79 6.84
C VAL A 155 35.58 -18.69 5.62
N ILE A 156 35.20 -18.24 4.42
CA ILE A 156 35.41 -19.01 3.17
C ILE A 156 36.90 -19.28 2.93
N VAL A 157 37.76 -18.29 3.11
CA VAL A 157 39.21 -18.45 2.97
C VAL A 157 39.78 -19.41 4.03
N ALA A 158 39.29 -19.34 5.27
CA ALA A 158 39.72 -20.25 6.33
C ALA A 158 39.30 -21.71 6.04
N ILE A 159 38.07 -21.93 5.58
CA ILE A 159 37.55 -23.25 5.20
C ILE A 159 38.35 -23.82 4.03
N THR A 160 38.54 -23.03 2.95
CA THR A 160 39.29 -23.48 1.77
C THR A 160 40.75 -23.81 2.09
N ARG A 161 41.41 -23.00 2.93
CA ARG A 161 42.77 -23.29 3.42
C ARG A 161 42.82 -24.57 4.25
N LYS A 162 41.82 -24.81 5.11
CA LYS A 162 41.72 -26.04 5.92
C LYS A 162 41.54 -27.28 5.03
N ILE A 163 40.65 -27.21 4.04
CA ILE A 163 40.42 -28.31 3.09
C ILE A 163 41.68 -28.60 2.28
N LYS A 164 42.39 -27.57 1.78
CA LYS A 164 43.65 -27.76 1.04
C LYS A 164 44.74 -28.38 1.90
N ARG A 165 44.81 -28.02 3.19
CA ARG A 165 45.73 -28.64 4.17
C ARG A 165 45.41 -30.09 4.51
N MET A 166 44.16 -30.54 4.38
CA MET A 166 43.79 -31.95 4.60
C MET A 166 43.98 -32.84 3.36
N LYS A 167 44.19 -32.23 2.18
CA LYS A 167 44.40 -32.93 0.89
C LYS A 167 45.88 -33.08 0.51
N ASN A 168 46.78 -32.35 1.17
CA ASN A 168 48.23 -32.51 1.11
C ASN A 168 48.70 -33.31 2.33
#